data_AF-A0AAV1E6P2-F1
#
_entry.id   AF-A0AAV1E6P2-F1
#
_cell.length_a   1.000
_cell.length_b   1.000
_cell.length_c   1.000
_cell.angle_alpha   90.00
_cell.angle_beta   90.00
_cell.angle_gamma   90.00
#
_symmetry.space_group_name_H-M   'P 1'
#
loop_
_entity.id
_entity.type
_entity.pdbx_description
1 polymer ?
#
loop_
_entity_poly.entity_id
_entity_poly.type
_entity_poly.pdbx_seq_one_letter_code
_entity_poly.pdbx_strand_id
1 'polypeptide(L)'
;MVLMGLKGLRHVRVEKGAMPGITQVTMGELPLLEELPFGVENLRQLQEMELWSMNSNLTNNLRNAADTEEGGEENRKIARVPQVTIGYLQDGVWECHKLSRETSCQVKKESLPKIQM
;
A
#
# COMPACT_ATOMS: atom_id res chain seq x y z
N MET A 1 -4.21 -3.87 -10.67
CA MET A 1 -4.34 -2.45 -11.12
C MET A 1 -3.02 -1.79 -10.80
N VAL A 2 -2.50 -0.95 -11.71
CA VAL A 2 -1.19 -0.30 -11.53
C VAL A 2 -1.34 1.21 -11.74
N LEU A 3 -0.88 2.01 -10.78
CA LEU A 3 -0.85 3.48 -10.84
C LEU A 3 0.55 3.96 -10.46
N MET A 4 1.35 4.39 -11.45
CA MET A 4 2.75 4.74 -11.25
C MET A 4 3.08 6.11 -11.86
N GLY A 5 3.86 6.93 -11.15
CA GLY A 5 4.45 8.16 -11.68
C GLY A 5 3.47 9.30 -11.96
N LEU A 6 2.23 9.20 -11.46
CA LEU A 6 1.17 10.19 -11.68
C LEU A 6 1.33 11.35 -10.69
N LYS A 7 2.30 12.23 -10.93
CA LYS A 7 2.69 13.34 -10.03
C LYS A 7 1.55 14.31 -9.69
N GLY A 8 0.54 14.42 -10.54
CA GLY A 8 -0.64 15.27 -10.34
C GLY A 8 -1.84 14.58 -9.68
N LEU A 9 -1.76 13.27 -9.41
CA LEU A 9 -2.87 12.50 -8.89
C LEU A 9 -3.09 12.80 -7.41
N ARG A 10 -4.28 13.32 -7.07
CA ARG A 10 -4.67 13.66 -5.69
C ARG A 10 -5.62 12.67 -5.05
N HIS A 11 -6.56 12.16 -5.84
CA HIS A 11 -7.60 11.23 -5.36
C HIS A 11 -7.80 10.10 -6.37
N VAL A 12 -8.15 8.94 -5.84
CA VAL A 12 -8.59 7.77 -6.62
C VAL A 12 -9.88 7.27 -6.01
N ARG A 13 -10.85 6.93 -6.86
CA ARG A 13 -12.13 6.37 -6.43
C ARG A 13 -12.39 5.06 -7.16
N VAL A 14 -12.73 4.04 -6.39
CA VAL A 14 -13.12 2.72 -6.88
C VAL A 14 -14.62 2.55 -6.66
N GLU A 15 -15.36 2.55 -7.76
CA GLU A 15 -16.81 2.40 -7.72
C GLU A 15 -17.25 0.96 -7.44
N LYS A 16 -18.49 0.80 -6.97
CA LYS A 16 -19.09 -0.52 -6.74
C LYS A 16 -19.13 -1.31 -8.05
N GLY A 17 -18.66 -2.56 -8.01
CA GLY A 17 -18.59 -3.43 -9.18
C GLY A 17 -17.40 -3.15 -10.10
N ALA A 18 -16.55 -2.19 -9.77
CA ALA A 18 -15.30 -1.98 -10.48
C ALA A 18 -14.37 -3.20 -10.29
N MET A 19 -13.78 -3.65 -11.40
CA MET A 19 -12.70 -4.65 -11.41
C MET A 19 -12.97 -5.87 -10.49
N PRO A 20 -14.06 -6.62 -10.70
CA PRO A 20 -14.53 -7.64 -9.77
C PRO A 20 -13.56 -8.81 -9.56
N GLY A 21 -12.63 -9.04 -10.49
CA GLY A 21 -11.64 -10.11 -10.45
C GLY A 21 -10.23 -9.66 -10.04
N ILE A 22 -10.07 -8.42 -9.54
CA ILE A 22 -8.73 -7.90 -9.26
C ILE A 22 -8.19 -8.45 -7.95
N THR A 23 -6.98 -9.01 -8.00
CA THR A 23 -6.31 -9.63 -6.87
C THR A 23 -5.11 -8.83 -6.37
N GLN A 24 -4.56 -7.93 -7.19
CA GLN A 24 -3.38 -7.13 -6.86
C GLN A 24 -3.56 -5.67 -7.28
N VAL A 25 -3.16 -4.74 -6.40
CA VAL A 25 -3.10 -3.30 -6.67
C VAL A 25 -1.70 -2.79 -6.34
N THR A 26 -1.05 -2.14 -7.29
CA THR A 26 0.26 -1.49 -7.10
C THR A 26 0.11 0.01 -7.35
N MET A 27 0.53 0.82 -6.40
CA MET A 27 0.51 2.28 -6.48
C MET A 27 1.88 2.82 -6.12
N GLY A 28 2.41 3.77 -6.88
CA GLY A 28 3.68 4.37 -6.52
C GLY A 28 4.09 5.63 -7.26
N GLU A 29 5.04 6.34 -6.67
CA GLU A 29 5.48 7.67 -7.14
C GLU A 29 4.32 8.65 -7.26
N LEU A 30 3.48 8.68 -6.21
CA LEU A 30 2.27 9.51 -6.13
C LEU A 30 2.43 10.57 -5.01
N PRO A 31 3.27 11.61 -5.23
CA PRO A 31 3.63 12.56 -4.17
C PRO A 31 2.48 13.44 -3.69
N LEU A 32 1.41 13.58 -4.50
CA LEU A 32 0.24 14.40 -4.18
C LEU A 32 -1.00 13.59 -3.79
N LEU A 33 -0.93 12.25 -3.77
CA LEU A 33 -2.09 11.43 -3.44
C LEU A 33 -2.39 11.58 -1.95
N GLU A 34 -3.52 12.19 -1.61
CA GLU A 34 -3.81 12.62 -0.23
C GLU A 34 -4.21 11.44 0.67
N GLU A 35 -4.88 10.44 0.10
CA GLU A 35 -5.44 9.28 0.78
C GLU A 35 -5.39 8.03 -0.11
N LEU A 36 -5.49 6.83 0.48
CA LEU A 36 -5.70 5.62 -0.31
C LEU A 36 -7.04 5.66 -1.07
N PRO A 37 -7.15 4.91 -2.19
CA PRO A 37 -8.34 4.93 -3.02
C PRO A 37 -9.64 4.76 -2.21
N PHE A 38 -10.55 5.72 -2.34
CA PHE A 38 -11.88 5.61 -1.76
C PHE A 38 -12.60 4.43 -2.41
N GLY A 39 -13.26 3.59 -1.61
CA GLY A 39 -13.97 2.43 -2.13
C GLY A 39 -13.06 1.25 -2.47
N VAL A 40 -11.80 1.20 -2.00
CA VAL A 40 -10.91 0.03 -2.19
C VAL A 40 -11.55 -1.27 -1.70
N GLU A 41 -12.46 -1.19 -0.71
CA GLU A 41 -13.27 -2.30 -0.21
C GLU A 41 -14.24 -2.89 -1.26
N ASN A 42 -14.49 -2.18 -2.37
CA ASN A 42 -15.25 -2.70 -3.50
C ASN A 42 -14.45 -3.75 -4.30
N LEU A 43 -13.12 -3.80 -4.13
CA LEU A 43 -12.24 -4.80 -4.74
C LEU A 43 -12.26 -6.10 -3.94
N ARG A 44 -13.38 -6.83 -4.04
CA ARG A 44 -13.67 -7.99 -3.17
C ARG A 44 -12.69 -9.15 -3.26
N GLN A 45 -11.96 -9.27 -4.36
CA GLN A 45 -10.97 -10.33 -4.57
C GLN A 45 -9.54 -9.88 -4.28
N LEU A 46 -9.33 -8.64 -3.81
CA LEU A 46 -8.01 -8.08 -3.56
C LEU A 46 -7.27 -8.89 -2.48
N GLN A 47 -6.14 -9.48 -2.86
CA GLN A 47 -5.26 -10.25 -2.00
C GLN A 47 -4.02 -9.45 -1.60
N GLU A 48 -3.52 -8.63 -2.52
CA GLU A 48 -2.25 -7.92 -2.35
C GLU A 48 -2.36 -6.45 -2.74
N MET A 49 -1.79 -5.58 -1.90
CA MET A 49 -1.64 -4.17 -2.18
C MET A 49 -0.20 -3.74 -1.95
N GLU A 50 0.41 -3.13 -2.96
CA GLU A 50 1.76 -2.59 -2.90
C GLU A 50 1.75 -1.07 -3.04
N LEU A 51 2.42 -0.39 -2.13
CA LEU A 51 2.44 1.07 -2.01
C LEU A 51 3.90 1.53 -1.99
N TRP A 52 4.33 2.27 -3.01
CA TRP A 52 5.73 2.62 -3.24
C TRP A 52 5.96 4.12 -3.31
N SER A 53 6.77 4.70 -2.42
CA SER A 53 7.11 6.14 -2.46
C SER A 53 5.87 7.04 -2.59
N MET A 54 4.89 6.77 -1.71
CA MET A 54 3.67 7.58 -1.58
C MET A 54 4.00 8.93 -0.95
N ASN A 55 3.01 9.82 -0.84
CA ASN A 55 3.19 11.04 -0.06
C ASN A 55 3.70 10.71 1.38
N SER A 56 4.52 11.58 1.96
CA SER A 56 5.17 11.32 3.26
C SER A 56 4.19 11.17 4.42
N ASN A 57 3.11 11.95 4.44
CA ASN A 57 2.06 11.86 5.46
C ASN A 57 1.33 10.51 5.39
N LEU A 58 0.98 10.04 4.20
CA LEU A 58 0.32 8.77 3.95
C LEU A 58 1.25 7.61 4.31
N THR A 59 2.52 7.69 3.92
CA THR A 59 3.56 6.71 4.28
C THR A 59 3.71 6.60 5.80
N ASN A 60 3.76 7.73 6.52
CA ASN A 60 3.86 7.75 7.97
C ASN A 60 2.60 7.17 8.65
N ASN A 61 1.41 7.52 8.16
CA ASN A 61 0.15 6.99 8.67
C ASN A 61 0.08 5.46 8.52
N LEU A 62 0.47 4.96 7.36
CA LEU A 62 0.52 3.53 7.05
C LEU A 62 1.61 2.78 7.82
N ARG A 63 2.72 3.45 8.16
CA ARG A 63 3.76 2.88 9.04
C ARG A 63 3.23 2.67 10.45
N ASN A 64 2.61 3.70 11.03
CA ASN A 64 2.07 3.64 12.40
C ASN A 64 0.94 2.59 12.54
N ALA A 65 0.32 2.20 11.42
CA ALA A 65 -0.61 1.08 11.33
C ALA A 65 -0.07 -0.27 11.73
N ALA A 66 1.22 -0.49 11.49
CA ALA A 66 1.90 -1.73 11.81
C ALA A 66 2.10 -1.87 13.33
N ASP A 67 2.11 -0.74 14.04
CA ASP A 67 2.65 -0.63 15.40
C ASP A 67 1.58 -0.46 16.49
N THR A 68 0.31 -0.23 16.14
CA THR A 68 -0.77 0.07 17.12
C THR A 68 -2.11 -0.59 16.79
N GLU A 69 -2.83 -1.05 17.83
CA GLU A 69 -4.18 -1.61 17.71
C GLU A 69 -5.23 -0.54 17.34
N GLU A 70 -4.98 0.73 17.67
CA GLU A 70 -5.80 1.90 17.30
C GLU A 70 -5.37 2.46 15.94
N GLY A 71 -5.54 1.67 14.88
CA GLY A 71 -5.18 2.11 13.53
C GLY A 71 -5.98 3.35 13.06
N GLY A 72 -5.31 4.27 12.36
CA GLY A 72 -5.91 5.42 11.70
C GLY A 72 -6.86 5.05 10.53
N GLU A 73 -7.46 6.05 9.88
CA GLU A 73 -8.47 5.84 8.83
C GLU A 73 -7.96 4.99 7.65
N GLU A 74 -6.74 5.27 7.20
CA GLU A 74 -6.09 4.52 6.12
C GLU A 74 -5.93 3.04 6.46
N ASN A 75 -5.72 2.72 7.74
CA ASN A 75 -5.55 1.35 8.22
C ASN A 75 -6.85 0.57 8.11
N ARG A 76 -8.00 1.24 8.32
CA ARG A 76 -9.32 0.63 8.11
C ARG A 76 -9.58 0.33 6.64
N LYS A 77 -9.13 1.19 5.72
CA LYS A 77 -9.26 0.97 4.27
C LYS A 77 -8.50 -0.28 3.83
N ILE A 78 -7.30 -0.49 4.36
CA ILE A 78 -6.49 -1.68 4.06
C ILE A 78 -6.70 -2.84 5.03
N ALA A 79 -7.61 -2.73 6.01
CA ALA A 79 -7.85 -3.73 7.07
C ALA A 79 -8.30 -5.10 6.54
N ARG A 80 -8.86 -5.13 5.34
CA ARG A 80 -9.38 -6.35 4.70
C ARG A 80 -8.43 -6.94 3.66
N VAL A 81 -7.35 -6.24 3.31
CA VAL A 81 -6.37 -6.73 2.33
C VAL A 81 -5.44 -7.73 3.04
N PRO A 82 -5.34 -8.98 2.55
CA PRO A 82 -4.52 -10.02 3.19
C PRO A 82 -3.04 -9.66 3.33
N GLN A 83 -2.46 -9.07 2.29
CA GLN A 83 -1.05 -8.69 2.26
C GLN A 83 -0.92 -7.24 1.77
N VAL A 84 -0.24 -6.41 2.56
CA VAL A 84 0.09 -5.03 2.17
C VAL A 84 1.59 -4.83 2.29
N THR A 85 2.22 -4.37 1.21
CA THR A 85 3.64 -4.01 1.19
C THR A 85 3.77 -2.50 1.03
N ILE A 86 4.49 -1.86 1.94
CA ILE A 86 4.74 -0.42 1.93
C ILE A 86 6.23 -0.22 1.77
N GLY A 87 6.65 0.32 0.62
CA GLY A 87 8.05 0.62 0.32
C GLY A 87 8.29 2.11 0.17
N TYR A 88 9.40 2.60 0.71
CA TYR A 88 9.79 4.00 0.63
C TYR A 88 11.30 4.17 0.67
N LEU A 89 11.76 5.32 0.18
CA LEU A 89 13.16 5.70 0.25
C LEU A 89 13.41 6.48 1.54
N GLN A 90 14.29 5.96 2.41
CA GLN A 90 14.75 6.62 3.62
C GLN A 90 16.26 6.78 3.54
N ASP A 91 16.76 8.02 3.61
CA ASP A 91 18.19 8.33 3.52
C ASP A 91 18.93 7.69 2.33
N GLY A 92 18.23 7.59 1.18
CA GLY A 92 18.76 6.98 -0.04
C GLY A 92 18.75 5.45 -0.06
N VAL A 93 18.21 4.81 0.98
CA VAL A 93 18.04 3.36 1.10
C VAL A 93 16.57 2.99 0.96
N TRP A 94 16.29 1.92 0.20
CA TRP A 94 14.94 1.38 0.11
C TRP A 94 14.59 0.58 1.36
N GLU A 95 13.53 0.99 2.03
CA GLU A 95 12.91 0.26 3.12
C GLU A 95 11.55 -0.30 2.68
N CYS A 96 11.20 -1.47 3.19
CA CYS A 96 9.94 -2.16 2.89
C CYS A 96 9.35 -2.75 4.17
N HIS A 97 8.05 -2.52 4.36
CA HIS A 97 7.28 -3.04 5.49
C HIS A 97 6.15 -3.91 4.93
N LYS A 98 6.13 -5.19 5.31
CA LYS A 98 5.07 -6.13 4.92
C LYS A 98 4.11 -6.32 6.08
N LEU A 99 2.84 -6.05 5.83
CA LEU A 99 1.72 -6.32 6.73
C LEU A 99 1.00 -7.55 6.21
N SER A 100 1.28 -8.71 6.80
CA SER A 100 0.59 -9.96 6.50
C SER A 100 -0.39 -10.29 7.61
N ARG A 101 -1.62 -10.66 7.25
CA ARG A 101 -2.63 -11.11 8.22
C ARG A 101 -2.80 -12.62 8.30
N GLU A 102 -1.91 -13.38 7.69
CA GLU A 102 -1.81 -14.83 7.92
C GLU A 102 -1.36 -15.08 9.36
N THR A 103 -2.17 -15.79 10.14
CA THR A 103 -1.77 -16.30 11.45
C THR A 103 -0.53 -17.19 11.26
N SER A 104 0.60 -16.74 11.80
CA SER A 104 1.93 -17.38 11.79
C SER A 104 2.80 -17.12 10.54
N CYS A 105 3.74 -16.17 10.65
CA CYS A 105 5.19 -16.43 10.58
C CYS A 105 5.98 -15.17 10.20
N GLN A 106 6.79 -14.71 11.16
CA GLN A 106 8.04 -13.93 11.07
C GLN A 106 8.23 -12.96 9.89
N VAL A 107 8.39 -11.69 10.25
CA VAL A 107 9.04 -10.65 9.43
C VAL A 107 10.39 -11.16 8.94
N LYS A 108 10.42 -11.72 7.73
CA LYS A 108 11.67 -11.89 7.00
C LYS A 108 11.96 -10.58 6.31
N LYS A 109 13.07 -9.93 6.72
CA LYS A 109 13.71 -8.90 5.92
C LYS A 109 14.27 -9.57 4.68
N GLU A 110 13.45 -9.73 3.64
CA GLU A 110 13.94 -10.13 2.33
C GLU A 110 14.52 -8.90 1.66
N SER A 111 15.86 -8.86 1.58
CA SER A 111 16.60 -7.93 0.74
C SER A 111 16.23 -8.20 -0.72
N LEU A 112 15.55 -7.24 -1.36
CA LEU A 112 15.24 -7.27 -2.79
C LEU A 112 16.52 -7.36 -3.65
N PRO A 113 16.47 -8.00 -4.82
CA PRO A 113 17.61 -8.13 -5.71
C PRO A 113 18.05 -6.76 -6.23
N LYS A 114 19.37 -6.55 -6.25
CA LYS A 114 20.00 -5.36 -6.83
C LYS A 114 19.65 -5.29 -8.32
N ILE A 115 18.81 -4.34 -8.71
CA ILE A 115 18.66 -3.97 -10.11
C ILE A 115 19.94 -3.21 -10.48
N GLN A 116 20.82 -3.86 -11.25
CA GLN A 116 21.95 -3.18 -11.88
C GLN A 116 21.43 -2.44 -13.12
N MET A 117 21.72 -1.13 -13.17
CA MET A 117 21.62 -0.32 -14.39
C MET A 117 22.72 -0.70 -15.38
#